data_AF-A0AAI9T9G1-F1
#
_entry.id   AF-A0AAI9T9G1-F1
#
_cell.length_a   1.000
_cell.length_b   1.000
_cell.length_c   1.000
_cell.angle_alpha   90.00
_cell.angle_beta   90.00
_cell.angle_gamma   90.00
#
_symmetry.space_group_name_H-M   'P 1'
#
loop_
_entity.id
_entity.type
_entity.pdbx_description
1 polymer ?
#
loop_
_entity_poly.entity_id
_entity_poly.type
_entity_poly.pdbx_seq_one_letter_code
_entity_poly.pdbx_strand_id
1 'polypeptide(L)'
;MVFRLVPSIYVLTIPFFIYGVAFLFVGLAGPIHNSTSQTWLQNVGTGLYSFASSSGSIFFALNFGDEGGAPLRSWIYRATVIQGTQQLFISFLWYWGSWMATLNQKGSTQFSLAMTDPGALLGIGLGLACLLWVLGALVFFGLPAYYRQAPGQVPTFYLSLFRRRIILWFFYMVFISNYWLSAPYGRNWLYLWSSKHAQVWQIVLLVLFFFVVVWAAALWVFHVFSKRHVWFIPIFAVGLGAPRWAQILWATSNIATYIPWAGGPVAGAILGRALWLWLGVLDSLQGVGFGMILLHTMTRFHVTFTLLAAQVVGSIATILARATAPDKLGPGDVFPDFSAGVTAGLGKADFWVCLLFMLSINVLCVFFFRKEQLAKP
;
A
#
# COMPACT_ATOMS: atom_id res chain seq x y z
N MET A 1 -12.43 -18.46 -1.60
CA MET A 1 -13.11 -19.70 -2.04
C MET A 1 -13.87 -19.53 -3.35
N VAL A 2 -14.64 -18.45 -3.54
CA VAL A 2 -15.44 -18.20 -4.77
C VAL A 2 -14.60 -18.23 -6.06
N PHE A 3 -13.35 -17.77 -6.02
CA PHE A 3 -12.38 -17.81 -7.13
C PHE A 3 -12.15 -19.20 -7.75
N ARG A 4 -12.47 -20.30 -7.07
CA ARG A 4 -12.36 -21.67 -7.61
C ARG A 4 -13.67 -22.24 -8.13
N LEU A 5 -14.79 -21.65 -7.77
CA LEU A 5 -16.12 -22.22 -7.94
C LEU A 5 -16.91 -21.49 -9.03
N VAL A 6 -16.52 -20.26 -9.35
CA VAL A 6 -17.29 -19.36 -10.20
C VAL A 6 -16.38 -18.77 -11.30
N PRO A 7 -16.88 -18.57 -12.53
CA PRO A 7 -16.12 -17.92 -13.60
C PRO A 7 -15.51 -16.58 -13.16
N SER A 8 -14.30 -16.30 -13.64
CA SER A 8 -13.51 -15.11 -13.29
C SER A 8 -14.25 -13.79 -13.54
N ILE A 9 -15.21 -13.75 -14.47
CA ILE A 9 -16.13 -12.61 -14.67
C ILE A 9 -16.80 -12.17 -13.36
N TYR A 10 -17.41 -13.09 -12.62
CA TYR A 10 -18.16 -12.71 -11.43
C TYR A 10 -17.24 -12.18 -10.33
N VAL A 11 -16.04 -12.75 -10.23
CA VAL A 11 -15.03 -12.33 -9.26
C VAL A 11 -14.52 -10.92 -9.56
N LEU A 12 -14.53 -10.48 -10.84
CA LEU A 12 -14.13 -9.15 -11.27
C LEU A 12 -15.28 -8.13 -11.22
N THR A 13 -16.52 -8.54 -11.46
CA THR A 13 -17.67 -7.62 -11.51
C THR A 13 -18.29 -7.36 -10.13
N ILE A 14 -18.39 -8.38 -9.27
CA ILE A 14 -19.03 -8.27 -7.95
C ILE A 14 -18.42 -7.16 -7.08
N PRO A 15 -17.08 -6.96 -7.04
CA PRO A 15 -16.51 -5.87 -6.25
C PRO A 15 -16.99 -4.48 -6.67
N PHE A 16 -17.14 -4.21 -7.97
CA PHE A 16 -17.66 -2.92 -8.45
C PHE A 16 -19.11 -2.68 -8.03
N PHE A 17 -19.92 -3.74 -8.04
CA PHE A 17 -21.28 -3.67 -7.52
C PHE A 17 -21.30 -3.33 -6.03
N ILE A 18 -20.48 -4.02 -5.22
CA ILE A 18 -20.39 -3.79 -3.77
C ILE A 18 -19.84 -2.39 -3.46
N TYR A 19 -18.86 -1.90 -4.23
CA TYR A 19 -18.40 -0.52 -4.12
C TYR A 19 -19.54 0.46 -4.38
N GLY A 20 -20.33 0.26 -5.43
CA GLY A 20 -21.48 1.12 -5.71
C GLY A 20 -22.51 1.12 -4.58
N VAL A 21 -22.81 -0.05 -3.99
CA VAL A 21 -23.69 -0.14 -2.80
C VAL A 21 -23.09 0.58 -1.59
N ALA A 22 -21.77 0.47 -1.38
CA ALA A 22 -21.09 1.17 -0.29
C ALA A 22 -21.21 2.70 -0.41
N PHE A 23 -20.96 3.25 -1.61
CA PHE A 23 -21.10 4.69 -1.86
C PHE A 23 -22.56 5.15 -1.82
N LEU A 24 -23.51 4.30 -2.20
CA LEU A 24 -24.94 4.58 -2.06
C LEU A 24 -25.34 4.67 -0.58
N PHE A 25 -24.87 3.77 0.29
CA PHE A 25 -25.12 3.86 1.74
C PHE A 25 -24.46 5.08 2.38
N VAL A 26 -23.24 5.43 1.97
CA VAL A 26 -22.58 6.66 2.44
C VAL A 26 -23.33 7.91 1.96
N GLY A 27 -23.82 7.94 0.71
CA GLY A 27 -24.61 9.04 0.17
C GLY A 27 -25.97 9.19 0.86
N LEU A 28 -26.68 8.09 1.10
CA LEU A 28 -27.95 8.07 1.83
C LEU A 28 -27.82 8.45 3.31
N ALA A 29 -26.62 8.33 3.88
CA ALA A 29 -26.36 8.75 5.26
C ALA A 29 -26.31 10.29 5.42
N GLY A 30 -26.24 11.03 4.32
CA GLY A 30 -26.28 12.51 4.33
C GLY A 30 -27.58 13.08 4.86
N PRO A 31 -28.73 12.84 4.18
CA PRO A 31 -30.01 13.45 4.53
C PRO A 31 -30.68 12.92 5.81
N ILE A 32 -30.14 11.89 6.46
CA ILE A 32 -30.74 11.30 7.67
C ILE A 32 -30.39 12.15 8.89
N HIS A 33 -31.41 12.73 9.53
CA HIS A 33 -31.24 13.55 10.74
C HIS A 33 -31.10 12.75 12.05
N ASN A 34 -31.43 11.46 12.03
CA ASN A 34 -31.26 10.58 13.20
C ASN A 34 -29.81 10.09 13.31
N SER A 35 -29.11 10.52 14.36
CA SER A 35 -27.67 10.23 14.60
C SER A 35 -27.35 8.74 14.66
N THR A 36 -28.25 7.92 15.23
CA THR A 36 -28.05 6.47 15.33
C THR A 36 -28.14 5.79 13.97
N SER A 37 -29.15 6.12 13.17
CA SER A 37 -29.36 5.54 11.83
C SER A 37 -28.26 5.99 10.86
N GLN A 38 -27.83 7.25 10.94
CA GLN A 38 -26.72 7.78 10.16
C GLN A 38 -25.41 7.03 10.46
N THR A 39 -25.10 6.81 11.74
CA THR A 39 -23.88 6.09 12.16
C THR A 39 -23.90 4.64 11.70
N TRP A 40 -25.03 3.95 11.83
CA TRP A 40 -25.18 2.58 11.33
C TRP A 40 -24.99 2.49 9.82
N LEU A 41 -25.58 3.40 9.05
CA LEU A 41 -25.47 3.40 7.60
C LEU A 41 -24.03 3.69 7.13
N GLN A 42 -23.32 4.59 7.82
CA GLN A 42 -21.89 4.84 7.59
C GLN A 42 -21.02 3.63 7.95
N ASN A 43 -21.32 2.95 9.06
CA ASN A 43 -20.58 1.75 9.48
C ASN A 43 -20.79 0.58 8.49
N VAL A 44 -22.02 0.36 8.06
CA VAL A 44 -22.35 -0.66 7.05
C VAL A 44 -21.70 -0.32 5.72
N GLY A 45 -21.78 0.95 5.28
CA GLY A 45 -21.10 1.43 4.07
C GLY A 45 -19.59 1.23 4.14
N THR A 46 -18.97 1.55 5.27
CA THR A 46 -17.54 1.33 5.51
C THR A 46 -17.17 -0.15 5.51
N GLY A 47 -18.03 -1.01 6.06
CA GLY A 47 -17.88 -2.47 6.02
C GLY A 47 -17.92 -3.02 4.59
N LEU A 48 -18.90 -2.61 3.80
CA LEU A 48 -19.01 -2.99 2.38
C LEU A 48 -17.84 -2.47 1.56
N TYR A 49 -17.41 -1.23 1.79
CA TYR A 49 -16.23 -0.65 1.15
C TYR A 49 -14.96 -1.45 1.49
N SER A 50 -14.79 -1.81 2.76
CA SER A 50 -13.65 -2.61 3.23
C SER A 50 -13.63 -4.01 2.60
N PHE A 51 -14.80 -4.64 2.49
CA PHE A 51 -14.95 -5.92 1.80
C PHE A 51 -14.57 -5.79 0.31
N ALA A 52 -15.13 -4.80 -0.39
CA ALA A 52 -14.82 -4.57 -1.79
C ALA A 52 -13.33 -4.22 -2.01
N SER A 53 -12.70 -3.47 -1.11
CA SER A 53 -11.27 -3.12 -1.17
C SER A 53 -10.32 -4.32 -1.08
N SER A 54 -10.73 -5.43 -0.47
CA SER A 54 -9.92 -6.64 -0.43
C SER A 54 -9.73 -7.31 -1.81
N SER A 55 -10.61 -6.99 -2.77
CA SER A 55 -10.60 -7.56 -4.13
C SER A 55 -9.44 -7.07 -5.01
N GLY A 56 -8.69 -6.05 -4.61
CA GLY A 56 -7.56 -5.52 -5.39
C GLY A 56 -6.52 -6.58 -5.77
N SER A 57 -6.28 -7.55 -4.89
CA SER A 57 -5.40 -8.70 -5.16
C SER A 57 -5.93 -9.61 -6.27
N ILE A 58 -7.26 -9.70 -6.42
CA ILE A 58 -7.93 -10.46 -7.47
C ILE A 58 -7.83 -9.73 -8.82
N PHE A 59 -8.06 -8.41 -8.82
CA PHE A 59 -7.89 -7.58 -10.04
C PHE A 59 -6.46 -7.63 -10.56
N PHE A 60 -5.47 -7.58 -9.67
CA PHE A 60 -4.08 -7.79 -10.05
C PHE A 60 -3.92 -9.18 -10.66
N ALA A 61 -4.24 -10.24 -9.93
CA ALA A 61 -4.08 -11.61 -10.41
C ALA A 61 -4.75 -11.95 -11.75
N LEU A 62 -6.00 -11.49 -11.95
CA LEU A 62 -6.83 -11.82 -13.10
C LEU A 62 -6.60 -10.93 -14.33
N ASN A 63 -6.04 -9.73 -14.16
CA ASN A 63 -5.56 -8.93 -15.31
C ASN A 63 -4.54 -9.69 -16.18
N PHE A 64 -3.99 -10.79 -15.67
CA PHE A 64 -2.92 -11.57 -16.31
C PHE A 64 -3.39 -12.93 -16.85
N GLY A 65 -4.70 -13.15 -16.97
CA GLY A 65 -5.31 -14.42 -17.40
C GLY A 65 -5.07 -14.75 -18.88
N ASP A 66 -5.38 -13.82 -19.78
CA ASP A 66 -5.37 -14.06 -21.24
C ASP A 66 -3.96 -13.98 -21.88
N GLU A 67 -2.98 -13.40 -21.18
CA GLU A 67 -1.61 -13.20 -21.69
C GLU A 67 -0.69 -14.41 -21.42
N GLY A 68 -1.16 -15.63 -21.72
CA GLY A 68 -0.42 -16.88 -21.49
C GLY A 68 0.99 -16.95 -22.11
N GLY A 69 1.30 -16.06 -23.06
CA GLY A 69 2.60 -15.98 -23.74
C GLY A 69 3.35 -14.64 -23.64
N ALA A 70 2.86 -13.64 -22.89
CA ALA A 70 3.53 -12.35 -22.82
C ALA A 70 4.89 -12.46 -22.10
N PRO A 71 5.98 -11.87 -22.65
CA PRO A 71 7.29 -11.90 -22.01
C PRO A 71 7.23 -11.30 -20.61
N LEU A 72 7.85 -11.96 -19.63
CA LEU A 72 7.93 -11.53 -18.23
C LEU A 72 8.42 -10.07 -18.06
N ARG A 73 9.22 -9.57 -19.03
CA ARG A 73 9.66 -8.17 -19.10
C ARG A 73 8.50 -7.17 -19.23
N SER A 74 7.48 -7.48 -20.03
CA SER A 74 6.29 -6.64 -20.20
C SER A 74 5.51 -6.52 -18.89
N TRP A 75 5.41 -7.64 -18.17
CA TRP A 75 4.77 -7.69 -16.86
C TRP A 75 5.49 -6.81 -15.82
N ILE A 76 6.82 -6.92 -15.76
CA ILE A 76 7.66 -6.13 -14.85
C ILE A 76 7.48 -4.63 -15.11
N TYR A 77 7.47 -4.23 -16.39
CA TYR A 77 7.25 -2.84 -16.77
C TYR A 77 5.88 -2.33 -16.28
N ARG A 78 4.79 -3.06 -16.56
CA ARG A 78 3.44 -2.67 -16.13
C ARG A 78 3.31 -2.58 -14.61
N ALA A 79 3.81 -3.57 -13.88
CA ALA A 79 3.75 -3.58 -12.42
C ALA A 79 4.50 -2.37 -11.82
N THR A 80 5.65 -2.01 -12.40
CA THR A 80 6.45 -0.88 -11.91
C THR A 80 5.83 0.47 -12.27
N VAL A 81 5.20 0.61 -13.44
CA VAL A 81 4.44 1.81 -13.82
C VAL A 81 3.23 2.00 -12.91
N ILE A 82 2.47 0.92 -12.64
CA ILE A 82 1.32 0.96 -11.73
C ILE A 82 1.77 1.35 -10.33
N GLN A 83 2.86 0.76 -9.82
CA GLN A 83 3.39 1.07 -8.49
C GLN A 83 3.77 2.56 -8.35
N GLY A 84 4.51 3.12 -9.32
CA GLY A 84 4.90 4.54 -9.27
C GLY A 84 3.69 5.47 -9.32
N THR A 85 2.74 5.16 -10.19
CA THR A 85 1.49 5.94 -10.33
C THR A 85 0.64 5.86 -9.05
N GLN A 86 0.55 4.69 -8.43
CA GLN A 86 -0.19 4.50 -7.17
C GLN A 86 0.38 5.36 -6.05
N GLN A 87 1.72 5.46 -5.92
CA GLN A 87 2.35 6.29 -4.89
C GLN A 87 2.06 7.77 -5.08
N LEU A 88 2.00 8.23 -6.34
CA LEU A 88 1.61 9.60 -6.66
C LEU A 88 0.18 9.89 -6.19
N PHE A 89 -0.78 9.01 -6.51
CA PHE A 89 -2.17 9.14 -6.07
C PHE A 89 -2.31 9.12 -4.54
N ILE A 90 -1.62 8.20 -3.86
CA ILE A 90 -1.62 8.11 -2.39
C ILE A 90 -1.09 9.41 -1.77
N SER A 91 -0.03 9.99 -2.33
CA SER A 91 0.55 11.24 -1.85
C SER A 91 -0.47 12.40 -1.88
N PHE A 92 -1.20 12.53 -2.98
CA PHE A 92 -2.25 13.55 -3.13
C PHE A 92 -3.48 13.28 -2.25
N LEU A 93 -3.84 12.01 -2.03
CA LEU A 93 -4.94 11.66 -1.13
C LEU A 93 -4.61 12.08 0.31
N TRP A 94 -3.37 11.88 0.74
CA TRP A 94 -2.90 12.35 2.05
C TRP A 94 -2.78 13.86 2.15
N TYR A 95 -2.47 14.56 1.06
CA TYR A 95 -2.58 16.02 1.02
C TYR A 95 -3.99 16.47 1.36
N TRP A 96 -4.98 15.92 0.67
CA TRP A 96 -6.39 16.22 0.92
C TRP A 96 -6.79 15.92 2.38
N GLY A 97 -6.40 14.74 2.89
CA GLY A 97 -6.64 14.37 4.29
C GLY A 97 -6.02 15.34 5.29
N SER A 98 -4.79 15.79 5.06
CA SER A 98 -4.09 16.75 5.93
C SER A 98 -4.69 18.15 5.88
N TRP A 99 -5.16 18.57 4.70
CA TRP A 99 -5.85 19.84 4.50
C TRP A 99 -7.17 19.87 5.29
N MET A 100 -7.97 18.80 5.18
CA MET A 100 -9.20 18.63 5.98
C MET A 100 -8.92 18.64 7.49
N ALA A 101 -7.87 17.95 7.94
CA ALA A 101 -7.49 17.91 9.35
C ALA A 101 -7.07 19.30 9.90
N THR A 102 -6.35 20.08 9.09
CA THR A 102 -5.90 21.43 9.47
C THR A 102 -7.07 22.41 9.58
N LEU A 103 -8.09 22.26 8.71
CA LEU A 103 -9.32 23.04 8.77
C LEU A 103 -10.14 22.70 10.03
N ASN A 104 -10.23 21.43 10.40
CA ASN A 104 -10.90 21.00 11.64
C ASN A 104 -10.24 21.59 12.89
N GLN A 105 -8.90 21.65 12.94
CA GLN A 105 -8.17 22.22 14.09
C GLN A 105 -8.34 23.73 14.25
N LYS A 106 -8.69 24.45 13.18
CA LYS A 106 -8.93 25.90 13.21
C LYS A 106 -10.33 26.29 13.69
N GLY A 107 -11.13 25.33 14.18
CA GLY A 107 -12.43 25.60 14.81
C GLY A 107 -13.61 25.77 13.85
N SER A 108 -13.45 25.44 12.57
CA SER A 108 -14.57 25.45 11.62
C SER A 108 -15.37 24.16 11.76
N THR A 109 -16.38 24.15 12.64
CA THR A 109 -17.22 23.00 13.04
C THR A 109 -18.23 22.53 11.96
N GLN A 110 -17.84 22.51 10.68
CA GLN A 110 -18.79 22.39 9.57
C GLN A 110 -18.22 21.57 8.40
N PHE A 111 -17.78 20.32 8.56
CA PHE A 111 -17.29 19.54 7.39
C PHE A 111 -17.49 18.01 7.41
N SER A 112 -18.43 17.46 8.18
CA SER A 112 -19.05 16.26 7.60
C SER A 112 -19.88 16.77 6.44
N LEU A 113 -19.65 16.32 5.20
CA LEU A 113 -20.55 16.65 4.08
C LEU A 113 -22.01 16.28 4.41
N ALA A 114 -22.21 15.36 5.36
CA ALA A 114 -23.50 15.01 5.91
C ALA A 114 -24.12 16.09 6.83
N MET A 115 -23.34 17.08 7.27
CA MET A 115 -23.75 18.17 8.15
C MET A 115 -23.69 19.54 7.46
N THR A 116 -22.77 19.77 6.52
CA THR A 116 -22.63 21.05 5.81
C THR A 116 -23.53 21.15 4.58
N ASP A 117 -23.69 20.05 3.82
CA ASP A 117 -24.51 20.04 2.60
C ASP A 117 -25.02 18.61 2.26
N PRO A 118 -26.06 18.12 2.97
CA PRO A 118 -26.55 16.75 2.86
C PRO A 118 -26.94 16.33 1.44
N GLY A 119 -27.42 17.29 0.64
CA GLY A 119 -27.79 17.08 -0.76
C GLY A 119 -26.58 16.88 -1.68
N ALA A 120 -25.46 17.55 -1.41
CA ALA A 120 -24.22 17.36 -2.17
C ALA A 120 -23.61 15.98 -1.88
N LEU A 121 -23.66 15.51 -0.62
CA LEU A 121 -23.19 14.16 -0.27
C LEU A 121 -24.02 13.08 -0.98
N LEU A 122 -25.33 13.25 -1.01
CA LEU A 122 -26.24 12.36 -1.72
C LEU A 122 -25.93 12.35 -3.22
N GLY A 123 -25.80 13.52 -3.83
CA GLY A 123 -25.50 13.67 -5.26
C GLY A 123 -24.16 13.03 -5.65
N ILE A 124 -23.11 13.28 -4.87
CA ILE A 124 -21.77 12.70 -5.11
C ILE A 124 -21.79 11.18 -4.87
N GLY A 125 -22.37 10.72 -3.76
CA GLY A 125 -22.46 9.29 -3.44
C GLY A 125 -23.24 8.50 -4.47
N LEU A 126 -24.37 9.05 -4.95
CA LEU A 126 -25.21 8.43 -5.98
C LEU A 126 -24.55 8.48 -7.36
N GLY A 127 -23.88 9.59 -7.70
CA GLY A 127 -23.09 9.70 -8.93
C GLY A 127 -21.94 8.70 -8.98
N LEU A 128 -21.19 8.56 -7.89
CA LEU A 128 -20.13 7.56 -7.77
C LEU A 128 -20.67 6.13 -7.82
N ALA A 129 -21.79 5.85 -7.15
CA ALA A 129 -22.44 4.55 -7.20
C ALA A 129 -22.85 4.18 -8.63
N CYS A 130 -23.48 5.11 -9.36
CA CYS A 130 -23.87 4.93 -10.75
C CYS A 130 -22.64 4.68 -11.65
N LEU A 131 -21.59 5.50 -11.51
CA LEU A 131 -20.35 5.33 -12.26
C LEU A 131 -19.74 3.94 -12.04
N LEU A 132 -19.66 3.48 -10.79
CA LEU A 132 -19.11 2.17 -10.45
C LEU A 132 -19.96 1.02 -10.98
N TRP A 133 -21.29 1.15 -10.98
CA TRP A 133 -22.18 0.18 -11.61
C TRP A 133 -22.03 0.16 -13.13
N VAL A 134 -21.87 1.32 -13.78
CA VAL A 134 -21.57 1.41 -15.21
C VAL A 134 -20.24 0.73 -15.52
N LEU A 135 -19.19 1.00 -14.75
CA LEU A 135 -17.90 0.29 -14.91
C LEU A 135 -18.04 -1.22 -14.70
N GLY A 136 -18.79 -1.65 -13.68
CA GLY A 136 -19.09 -3.05 -13.43
C GLY A 136 -19.80 -3.71 -14.63
N ALA A 137 -20.81 -3.04 -15.19
CA ALA A 137 -21.53 -3.49 -16.37
C ALA A 137 -20.62 -3.57 -17.61
N LEU A 138 -19.80 -2.54 -17.84
CA LEU A 138 -18.82 -2.51 -18.93
C LEU A 138 -17.82 -3.67 -18.82
N VAL A 139 -17.32 -3.96 -17.62
CA VAL A 139 -16.42 -5.10 -17.37
C VAL A 139 -17.16 -6.42 -17.61
N PHE A 140 -18.41 -6.55 -17.15
CA PHE A 140 -19.19 -7.77 -17.35
C PHE A 140 -19.44 -8.08 -18.84
N PHE A 141 -19.79 -7.07 -19.64
CA PHE A 141 -20.07 -7.24 -21.07
C PHE A 141 -18.79 -7.27 -21.92
N GLY A 142 -17.76 -6.51 -21.55
CA GLY A 142 -16.54 -6.33 -22.32
C GLY A 142 -15.46 -7.41 -22.12
N LEU A 143 -15.56 -8.25 -21.09
CA LEU A 143 -14.55 -9.28 -20.84
C LEU A 143 -14.57 -10.42 -21.90
N PRO A 144 -13.40 -10.80 -22.47
CA PRO A 144 -13.26 -11.89 -23.45
C PRO A 144 -13.75 -13.25 -22.95
N ALA A 145 -14.00 -14.17 -23.89
CA ALA A 145 -14.50 -15.53 -23.63
C ALA A 145 -13.65 -16.31 -22.61
N TYR A 146 -12.34 -16.04 -22.54
CA TYR A 146 -11.42 -16.63 -21.56
C TYR A 146 -11.89 -16.44 -20.11
N TYR A 147 -12.40 -15.25 -19.75
CA TYR A 147 -12.84 -14.94 -18.39
C TYR A 147 -14.18 -15.59 -18.01
N ARG A 148 -14.89 -16.15 -18.99
CA ARG A 148 -16.16 -16.86 -18.81
C ARG A 148 -15.98 -18.35 -18.50
N GLN A 149 -14.76 -18.86 -18.65
CA GLN A 149 -14.46 -20.27 -18.40
C GLN A 149 -14.30 -20.54 -16.90
N ALA A 150 -14.78 -21.70 -16.45
CA ALA A 150 -14.58 -22.15 -15.07
C ALA A 150 -13.09 -22.50 -14.86
N PRO A 151 -12.46 -22.03 -13.77
CA PRO A 151 -11.06 -22.33 -13.50
C PRO A 151 -10.84 -23.83 -13.25
N GLY A 152 -9.77 -24.39 -13.82
CA GLY A 152 -9.42 -25.80 -13.63
C GLY A 152 -9.16 -26.14 -12.16
N GLN A 153 -9.66 -27.30 -11.70
CA GLN A 153 -9.48 -27.75 -10.33
C GLN A 153 -8.09 -28.36 -10.13
N VAL A 154 -7.32 -27.86 -9.16
CA VAL A 154 -6.00 -28.42 -8.79
C VAL A 154 -6.11 -29.09 -7.40
N PRO A 155 -6.21 -30.44 -7.32
CA PRO A 155 -6.60 -31.17 -6.11
C PRO A 155 -5.65 -31.02 -4.91
N THR A 156 -4.36 -30.79 -5.15
CA THR A 156 -3.32 -30.81 -4.08
C THR A 156 -2.64 -29.45 -3.83
N PHE A 157 -3.29 -28.36 -4.24
CA PHE A 157 -2.68 -27.03 -4.27
C PHE A 157 -2.30 -26.47 -2.88
N TYR A 158 -3.15 -26.64 -1.85
CA TYR A 158 -2.90 -26.01 -0.55
C TYR A 158 -1.66 -26.61 0.14
N LEU A 159 -1.48 -27.93 0.05
CA LEU A 159 -0.33 -28.64 0.60
C LEU A 159 0.95 -28.39 -0.20
N SER A 160 0.88 -28.12 -1.51
CA SER A 160 2.06 -27.76 -2.31
C SER A 160 2.52 -26.32 -2.05
N LEU A 161 1.59 -25.44 -1.66
CA LEU A 161 1.87 -24.02 -1.40
C LEU A 161 2.67 -23.83 -0.10
N PHE A 162 2.20 -24.38 1.03
CA PHE A 162 2.93 -24.28 2.31
C PHE A 162 4.31 -24.96 2.33
N ARG A 163 4.59 -25.87 1.38
CA ARG A 163 5.91 -26.49 1.23
C ARG A 163 6.97 -25.56 0.62
N ARG A 164 6.57 -24.48 -0.06
CA ARG A 164 7.50 -23.51 -0.66
C ARG A 164 7.91 -22.47 0.36
N ARG A 165 9.20 -22.48 0.71
CA ARG A 165 9.76 -21.62 1.77
C ARG A 165 9.67 -20.13 1.42
N ILE A 166 9.70 -19.76 0.14
CA ILE A 166 9.54 -18.37 -0.28
C ILE A 166 8.17 -17.79 0.10
N ILE A 167 7.12 -18.62 0.14
CA ILE A 167 5.77 -18.16 0.48
C ILE A 167 5.65 -17.90 1.97
N LEU A 168 6.21 -18.80 2.79
CA LEU A 168 6.28 -18.62 4.23
C LEU A 168 7.08 -17.36 4.57
N TRP A 169 8.19 -17.12 3.87
CA TRP A 169 8.94 -15.88 3.97
C TRP A 169 8.11 -14.65 3.60
N PHE A 170 7.33 -14.70 2.50
CA PHE A 170 6.48 -13.59 2.11
C PHE A 170 5.38 -13.30 3.13
N PHE A 171 4.74 -14.33 3.69
CA PHE A 171 3.78 -14.16 4.78
C PHE A 171 4.42 -13.59 6.04
N TYR A 172 5.63 -14.04 6.38
CA TYR A 172 6.41 -13.47 7.48
C TYR A 172 6.72 -11.98 7.23
N MET A 173 7.19 -11.63 6.03
CA MET A 173 7.48 -10.25 5.63
C MET A 173 6.22 -9.36 5.75
N VAL A 174 5.08 -9.82 5.24
CA VAL A 174 3.82 -9.09 5.31
C VAL A 174 3.32 -8.97 6.75
N PHE A 175 3.44 -10.03 7.57
CA PHE A 175 3.05 -9.99 8.98
C PHE A 175 3.89 -8.99 9.76
N ILE A 176 5.22 -9.12 9.70
CA ILE A 176 6.16 -8.27 10.42
C ILE A 176 6.03 -6.80 9.97
N SER A 177 6.00 -6.55 8.66
CA SER A 177 5.84 -5.20 8.13
C SER A 177 4.53 -4.56 8.57
N ASN A 178 3.40 -5.28 8.54
CA ASN A 178 2.12 -4.70 8.96
C ASN A 178 2.02 -4.58 10.49
N TYR A 179 2.61 -5.50 11.25
CA TYR A 179 2.57 -5.43 12.70
C TYR A 179 3.29 -4.18 13.24
N TRP A 180 4.51 -3.92 12.76
CA TRP A 180 5.31 -2.81 13.29
C TRP A 180 5.07 -1.46 12.60
N LEU A 181 4.79 -1.46 11.29
CA LEU A 181 4.81 -0.22 10.49
C LEU A 181 3.41 0.33 10.15
N SER A 182 2.32 -0.42 10.39
CA SER A 182 0.96 0.02 10.02
C SER A 182 0.44 1.17 10.89
N ALA A 183 0.69 1.14 12.21
CA ALA A 183 0.23 2.16 13.14
C ALA A 183 0.81 3.57 12.86
N PRO A 184 2.14 3.75 12.70
CA PRO A 184 2.72 5.06 12.42
C PRO A 184 2.56 5.51 10.96
N TYR A 185 2.01 4.68 10.07
CA TYR A 185 1.92 4.96 8.64
C TYR A 185 1.19 6.28 8.31
N GLY A 186 0.09 6.57 9.02
CA GLY A 186 -0.64 7.82 8.80
C GLY A 186 0.15 9.07 9.23
N ARG A 187 0.89 8.96 10.34
CA ARG A 187 1.77 10.04 10.83
C ARG A 187 2.95 10.27 9.88
N ASN A 188 3.49 9.19 9.32
CA ASN A 188 4.55 9.24 8.32
C ASN A 188 4.14 10.05 7.08
N TRP A 189 2.91 9.86 6.57
CA TRP A 189 2.39 10.64 5.45
C TRP A 189 2.02 12.08 5.82
N LEU A 190 1.57 12.31 7.06
CA LEU A 190 1.27 13.66 7.53
C LEU A 190 2.52 14.55 7.56
N TYR A 191 3.69 14.00 7.87
CA TYR A 191 4.97 14.73 7.88
C TYR A 191 5.26 15.45 6.55
N LEU A 192 4.95 14.81 5.41
CA LEU A 192 5.16 15.38 4.08
C LEU A 192 4.42 16.72 3.93
N TRP A 193 3.19 16.80 4.44
CA TRP A 193 2.30 17.96 4.26
C TRP A 193 2.28 18.92 5.46
N SER A 194 2.75 18.49 6.64
CA SER A 194 2.81 19.32 7.84
C SER A 194 4.04 20.23 7.85
N SER A 195 4.04 21.30 7.04
CA SER A 195 5.10 22.32 7.07
C SER A 195 4.55 23.69 7.43
N LYS A 196 5.21 24.36 8.40
CA LYS A 196 4.98 25.78 8.69
C LYS A 196 5.83 26.71 7.80
N HIS A 197 6.91 26.19 7.21
CA HIS A 197 7.94 26.99 6.54
C HIS A 197 8.03 26.77 5.02
N ALA A 198 7.61 25.62 4.52
CA ALA A 198 7.61 25.31 3.08
C ALA A 198 6.19 25.48 2.51
N GLN A 199 6.08 26.17 1.38
CA GLN A 199 4.80 26.37 0.70
C GLN A 199 4.35 25.05 0.04
N VAL A 200 3.03 24.83 -0.01
CA VAL A 200 2.43 23.60 -0.55
C VAL A 200 2.89 23.31 -1.98
N TRP A 201 2.98 24.34 -2.84
CA TRP A 201 3.44 24.20 -4.23
C TRP A 201 4.87 23.65 -4.34
N GLN A 202 5.77 24.01 -3.42
CA GLN A 202 7.14 23.49 -3.40
C GLN A 202 7.15 21.99 -3.09
N ILE A 203 6.27 21.55 -2.19
CA ILE A 203 6.13 20.13 -1.83
C ILE A 203 5.51 19.35 -3.00
N VAL A 204 4.51 19.89 -3.69
CA VAL A 204 3.92 19.28 -4.89
C VAL A 204 4.97 19.11 -6.00
N LEU A 205 5.78 20.14 -6.27
CA LEU A 205 6.87 20.04 -7.25
C LEU A 205 7.90 18.98 -6.85
N LEU A 206 8.21 18.87 -5.55
CA LEU A 206 9.13 17.86 -5.03
C LEU A 206 8.57 16.43 -5.21
N VAL A 207 7.27 16.23 -4.91
CA VAL A 207 6.57 14.96 -5.13
C VAL A 207 6.59 14.58 -6.60
N LEU A 208 6.28 15.52 -7.51
CA LEU A 208 6.34 15.28 -8.96
C LEU A 208 7.76 14.97 -9.42
N PHE A 209 8.77 15.68 -8.92
CA PHE A 209 10.16 15.41 -9.24
C PHE A 209 10.58 13.98 -8.84
N PHE A 210 10.26 13.54 -7.62
CA PHE A 210 10.66 12.19 -7.18
C PHE A 210 9.85 11.07 -7.85
N PHE A 211 8.52 11.19 -7.93
CA PHE A 211 7.68 10.11 -8.47
C PHE A 211 7.55 10.11 -9.99
N VAL A 212 7.93 11.19 -10.70
CA VAL A 212 7.99 11.22 -12.16
C VAL A 212 9.42 11.15 -12.66
N VAL A 213 10.28 12.12 -12.29
CA VAL A 213 11.65 12.22 -12.86
C VAL A 213 12.56 11.14 -12.28
N VAL A 214 12.69 11.07 -10.95
CA VAL A 214 13.56 10.09 -10.30
C VAL A 214 13.06 8.67 -10.53
N TRP A 215 11.74 8.45 -10.53
CA TRP A 215 11.14 7.17 -10.87
C TRP A 215 11.43 6.76 -12.32
N ALA A 216 11.26 7.66 -13.29
CA ALA A 216 11.60 7.39 -14.69
C ALA A 216 13.09 7.08 -14.87
N ALA A 217 13.97 7.81 -14.17
CA ALA A 217 15.40 7.53 -14.16
C ALA A 217 15.71 6.14 -13.57
N ALA A 218 15.09 5.76 -12.45
CA ALA A 218 15.24 4.43 -11.85
C ALA A 218 14.75 3.32 -12.79
N LEU A 219 13.61 3.53 -13.46
CA LEU A 219 13.09 2.63 -14.49
C LEU A 219 14.04 2.49 -15.68
N TRP A 220 14.64 3.58 -16.14
CA TRP A 220 15.62 3.57 -17.21
C TRP A 220 16.88 2.79 -16.80
N VAL A 221 17.40 3.01 -15.59
CA VAL A 221 18.51 2.25 -15.01
C VAL A 221 18.17 0.75 -14.99
N PHE A 222 17.00 0.37 -14.49
CA PHE A 222 16.56 -1.02 -14.46
C PHE A 222 16.37 -1.61 -15.87
N HIS A 223 15.90 -0.83 -16.83
CA HIS A 223 15.84 -1.26 -18.24
C HIS A 223 17.23 -1.59 -18.78
N VAL A 224 18.24 -0.76 -18.50
CA VAL A 224 19.62 -1.00 -18.96
C VAL A 224 20.22 -2.25 -18.29
N PHE A 225 20.10 -2.38 -16.97
CA PHE A 225 20.69 -3.50 -16.23
C PHE A 225 19.93 -4.83 -16.45
N SER A 226 18.61 -4.80 -16.63
CA SER A 226 17.81 -6.00 -16.89
C SER A 226 18.09 -6.65 -18.24
N LYS A 227 18.68 -5.92 -19.21
CA LYS A 227 19.15 -6.52 -20.48
C LYS A 227 20.26 -7.54 -20.26
N ARG A 228 21.11 -7.34 -19.24
CA ARG A 228 22.23 -8.22 -18.91
C ARG A 228 21.85 -9.27 -17.86
N HIS A 229 21.15 -8.86 -16.80
CA HIS A 229 20.81 -9.76 -15.69
C HIS A 229 19.39 -9.49 -15.18
N VAL A 230 18.48 -10.43 -15.45
CA VAL A 230 17.09 -10.39 -14.94
C VAL A 230 17.04 -10.42 -13.40
N TRP A 231 18.08 -10.97 -12.78
CA TRP A 231 18.25 -11.11 -11.32
C TRP A 231 18.64 -9.81 -10.60
N PHE A 232 19.05 -8.78 -11.34
CA PHE A 232 19.55 -7.55 -10.73
C PHE A 232 18.50 -6.87 -9.84
N ILE A 233 17.26 -6.76 -10.31
CA ILE A 233 16.23 -6.00 -9.59
C ILE A 233 15.81 -6.69 -8.28
N PRO A 234 15.56 -8.02 -8.25
CA PRO A 234 15.40 -8.77 -7.01
C PRO A 234 16.53 -8.58 -5.99
N ILE A 235 17.79 -8.70 -6.44
CA ILE A 235 18.96 -8.60 -5.55
C ILE A 235 19.13 -7.16 -5.03
N PHE A 236 18.94 -6.17 -5.91
CA PHE A 236 18.98 -4.76 -5.55
C PHE A 236 17.93 -4.46 -4.48
N ALA A 237 16.69 -4.93 -4.64
CA ALA A 237 15.62 -4.73 -3.67
C ALA A 237 15.93 -5.33 -2.29
N VAL A 238 16.54 -6.52 -2.24
CA VAL A 238 16.96 -7.13 -0.97
C VAL A 238 18.14 -6.36 -0.36
N GLY A 239 19.04 -5.82 -1.19
CA GLY A 239 20.19 -5.02 -0.77
C GLY A 239 19.85 -3.65 -0.18
N LEU A 240 18.64 -3.13 -0.42
CA LEU A 240 18.17 -1.85 0.15
C LEU A 240 17.92 -1.92 1.67
N GLY A 241 17.82 -3.13 2.24
CA GLY A 241 17.59 -3.29 3.68
C GLY A 241 16.15 -2.89 4.06
N ALA A 242 15.98 -1.88 4.91
CA ALA A 242 14.67 -1.49 5.44
C ALA A 242 14.32 -0.01 5.13
N PRO A 243 14.18 0.38 3.85
CA PRO A 243 13.87 1.75 3.44
C PRO A 243 12.57 2.27 4.06
N ARG A 244 11.51 1.45 4.15
CA ARG A 244 10.25 1.86 4.80
C ARG A 244 10.41 2.20 6.28
N TRP A 245 11.18 1.40 7.00
CA TRP A 245 11.47 1.64 8.40
C TRP A 245 12.26 2.94 8.56
N ALA A 246 13.27 3.17 7.72
CA ALA A 246 14.05 4.40 7.73
C ALA A 246 13.19 5.63 7.39
N GLN A 247 12.25 5.49 6.44
CA GLN A 247 11.31 6.55 6.07
C GLN A 247 10.40 6.93 7.25
N ILE A 248 9.83 5.93 7.93
CA ILE A 248 8.96 6.14 9.08
C ILE A 248 9.75 6.74 10.24
N LEU A 249 10.93 6.19 10.55
CA LEU A 249 11.83 6.74 11.56
C LEU A 249 12.13 8.22 11.32
N TRP A 250 12.48 8.57 10.07
CA TRP A 250 12.76 9.94 9.68
C TRP A 250 11.57 10.86 9.94
N ALA A 251 10.36 10.44 9.57
CA ALA A 251 9.15 11.24 9.74
C ALA A 251 8.64 11.33 11.19
N THR A 252 8.79 10.28 11.99
CA THR A 252 8.16 10.20 13.32
C THR A 252 9.08 10.59 14.47
N SER A 253 10.39 10.53 14.30
CA SER A 253 11.33 10.71 15.41
C SER A 253 11.88 12.13 15.55
N ASN A 254 11.18 13.12 15.00
CA ASN A 254 11.51 14.56 14.99
C ASN A 254 12.91 14.95 14.47
N ILE A 255 13.79 14.01 14.10
CA ILE A 255 15.08 14.28 13.44
C ILE A 255 14.88 15.16 12.20
N ALA A 256 13.80 14.91 11.46
CA ALA A 256 13.52 15.62 10.23
C ALA A 256 12.89 17.01 10.42
N THR A 257 12.70 17.47 11.65
CA THR A 257 12.20 18.81 11.95
C THR A 257 13.29 19.88 11.88
N TYR A 258 14.55 19.52 12.14
CA TYR A 258 15.67 20.44 12.08
C TYR A 258 16.92 19.79 11.50
N ILE A 259 17.36 20.27 10.34
CA ILE A 259 18.58 19.83 9.66
C ILE A 259 19.63 20.94 9.81
N PRO A 260 20.58 20.81 10.76
CA PRO A 260 21.51 21.90 11.10
C PRO A 260 22.47 22.27 9.96
N TRP A 261 22.75 21.33 9.05
CA TRP A 261 23.68 21.54 7.93
C TRP A 261 23.03 22.13 6.67
N ALA A 262 21.71 22.36 6.68
CA ALA A 262 20.98 22.84 5.50
C ALA A 262 21.03 24.38 5.30
N GLY A 263 21.74 25.11 6.15
CA GLY A 263 21.99 26.56 5.98
C GLY A 263 20.79 27.48 6.17
N GLY A 264 19.57 26.95 6.38
CA GLY A 264 18.39 27.75 6.72
C GLY A 264 17.11 26.93 6.98
N PRO A 265 16.09 27.51 7.65
CA PRO A 265 14.86 26.78 8.05
C PRO A 265 14.04 26.24 6.86
N VAL A 266 13.97 27.00 5.77
CA VAL A 266 13.24 26.59 4.55
C VAL A 266 13.99 25.49 3.80
N ALA A 267 15.31 25.64 3.66
CA ALA A 267 16.16 24.65 3.00
C ALA A 267 16.18 23.31 3.78
N GLY A 268 16.25 23.37 5.12
CA GLY A 268 16.15 22.18 5.97
C GLY A 268 14.79 21.48 5.84
N ALA A 269 13.69 22.25 5.79
CA ALA A 269 12.35 21.69 5.61
C ALA A 269 12.14 21.01 4.24
N ILE A 270 12.76 21.53 3.18
CA ILE A 270 12.71 20.95 1.82
C ILE A 270 13.63 19.72 1.73
N LEU A 271 14.88 19.82 2.20
CA LEU A 271 15.84 18.71 2.18
C LEU A 271 15.36 17.51 3.02
N GLY A 272 14.74 17.76 4.18
CA GLY A 272 14.16 16.70 5.00
C GLY A 272 13.04 15.94 4.29
N ARG A 273 12.20 16.64 3.52
CA ARG A 273 11.16 16.02 2.70
C ARG A 273 11.73 15.34 1.45
N ALA A 274 12.78 15.89 0.86
CA ALA A 274 13.45 15.29 -0.29
C ALA A 274 14.07 13.93 0.10
N LEU A 275 14.73 13.86 1.26
CA LEU A 275 15.26 12.59 1.78
C LEU A 275 14.13 11.60 2.08
N TRP A 276 13.02 12.07 2.66
CA TRP A 276 11.86 11.25 2.91
C TRP A 276 11.24 10.68 1.61
N LEU A 277 11.12 11.50 0.57
CA LEU A 277 10.62 11.07 -0.75
C LEU A 277 11.59 10.10 -1.43
N TRP A 278 12.89 10.31 -1.29
CA TRP A 278 13.90 9.36 -1.76
C TRP A 278 13.75 7.99 -1.09
N LEU A 279 13.59 7.95 0.24
CA LEU A 279 13.35 6.71 0.97
C LEU A 279 12.04 6.03 0.53
N GLY A 280 10.99 6.82 0.24
CA GLY A 280 9.74 6.31 -0.33
C GLY A 280 9.89 5.73 -1.74
N VAL A 281 10.74 6.32 -2.59
CA VAL A 281 11.11 5.75 -3.89
C VAL A 281 11.85 4.42 -3.68
N LEU A 282 12.81 4.35 -2.77
CA LEU A 282 13.54 3.11 -2.46
C LEU A 282 12.61 2.00 -1.91
N ASP A 283 11.67 2.33 -1.01
CA ASP A 283 10.64 1.38 -0.55
C ASP A 283 9.78 0.86 -1.69
N SER A 284 9.40 1.75 -2.61
CA SER A 284 8.61 1.38 -3.78
C SER A 284 9.38 0.46 -4.74
N LEU A 285 10.68 0.71 -4.95
CA LEU A 285 11.55 -0.16 -5.74
C LEU A 285 11.77 -1.51 -5.04
N GLN A 286 11.91 -1.53 -3.72
CA GLN A 286 12.02 -2.76 -2.95
C GLN A 286 10.74 -3.61 -3.05
N GLY A 287 9.56 -3.00 -2.90
CA GLY A 287 8.28 -3.67 -3.05
C GLY A 287 8.11 -4.31 -4.43
N VAL A 288 8.52 -3.61 -5.49
CA VAL A 288 8.55 -4.14 -6.86
C VAL A 288 9.50 -5.33 -6.97
N GLY A 289 10.69 -5.25 -6.38
CA GLY A 289 11.65 -6.35 -6.35
C GLY A 289 11.14 -7.60 -5.62
N PHE A 290 10.51 -7.45 -4.46
CA PHE A 290 9.87 -8.57 -3.74
C PHE A 290 8.72 -9.18 -4.55
N GLY A 291 7.91 -8.37 -5.22
CA GLY A 291 6.88 -8.86 -6.14
C GLY A 291 7.47 -9.66 -7.30
N MET A 292 8.59 -9.22 -7.86
CA MET A 292 9.30 -9.95 -8.91
C MET A 292 9.90 -11.27 -8.43
N ILE A 293 10.40 -11.34 -7.19
CA ILE A 293 10.89 -12.59 -6.60
C ILE A 293 9.81 -13.67 -6.65
N LEU A 294 8.58 -13.35 -6.23
CA LEU A 294 7.46 -14.29 -6.27
C LEU A 294 7.11 -14.73 -7.69
N LEU A 295 7.18 -13.81 -8.65
CA LEU A 295 6.94 -14.12 -10.05
C LEU A 295 7.97 -15.02 -10.69
N HIS A 296 9.25 -14.83 -10.35
CA HIS A 296 10.34 -15.62 -10.91
C HIS A 296 10.42 -17.03 -10.32
N THR A 297 9.79 -17.28 -9.18
CA THR A 297 9.83 -18.57 -8.46
C THR A 297 8.55 -19.38 -8.59
N MET A 298 7.43 -18.78 -9.03
CA MET A 298 6.11 -19.40 -8.95
C MET A 298 5.26 -19.26 -10.22
N THR A 299 4.30 -20.17 -10.37
CA THR A 299 3.26 -20.05 -11.40
C THR A 299 2.19 -19.03 -10.98
N ARG A 300 1.54 -18.40 -11.96
CA ARG A 300 0.57 -17.30 -11.77
C ARG A 300 -0.55 -17.62 -10.78
N PHE A 301 -1.04 -18.86 -10.80
CA PHE A 301 -2.09 -19.32 -9.90
C PHE A 301 -1.63 -19.37 -8.44
N HIS A 302 -0.37 -19.74 -8.17
CA HIS A 302 0.18 -19.70 -6.81
C HIS A 302 0.40 -18.28 -6.32
N VAL A 303 0.93 -17.39 -7.18
CA VAL A 303 1.14 -15.97 -6.84
C VAL A 303 -0.18 -15.32 -6.42
N THR A 304 -1.25 -15.56 -7.19
CA THR A 304 -2.60 -15.04 -6.91
C THR A 304 -3.08 -15.41 -5.52
N PHE A 305 -2.99 -16.69 -5.17
CA PHE A 305 -3.41 -17.16 -3.86
C PHE A 305 -2.52 -16.60 -2.75
N THR A 306 -1.20 -16.56 -2.95
CA THR A 306 -0.26 -15.99 -1.99
C THR A 306 -0.56 -14.52 -1.73
N LEU A 307 -0.88 -13.71 -2.75
CA LEU A 307 -1.25 -12.32 -2.56
C LEU A 307 -2.57 -12.18 -1.80
N LEU A 308 -3.57 -13.01 -2.10
CA LEU A 308 -4.85 -13.03 -1.36
C LEU A 308 -4.67 -13.40 0.12
N ALA A 309 -3.91 -14.47 0.39
CA ALA A 309 -3.62 -14.91 1.75
C ALA A 309 -2.79 -13.87 2.51
N ALA A 310 -1.86 -13.19 1.83
CA ALA A 310 -1.07 -12.12 2.42
C ALA A 310 -1.95 -10.93 2.86
N GLN A 311 -3.02 -10.59 2.15
CA GLN A 311 -3.95 -9.54 2.61
C GLN A 311 -4.62 -9.92 3.95
N VAL A 312 -5.00 -11.20 4.12
CA VAL A 312 -5.58 -11.70 5.38
C VAL A 312 -4.55 -11.70 6.50
N VAL A 313 -3.32 -12.14 6.22
CA VAL A 313 -2.23 -12.11 7.21
C VAL A 313 -1.89 -10.67 7.62
N GLY A 314 -1.85 -9.75 6.65
CA GLY A 314 -1.58 -8.32 6.90
C GLY A 314 -2.68 -7.64 7.71
N SER A 315 -3.96 -7.98 7.47
CA SER A 315 -5.06 -7.44 8.27
C SER A 315 -5.04 -7.97 9.70
N ILE A 316 -4.79 -9.27 9.91
CA ILE A 316 -4.60 -9.86 11.25
C ILE A 316 -3.44 -9.17 11.97
N ALA A 317 -2.30 -8.99 11.30
CA ALA A 317 -1.14 -8.30 11.87
C ALA A 317 -1.45 -6.85 12.28
N THR A 318 -2.24 -6.14 11.47
CA THR A 318 -2.65 -4.75 11.77
C THR A 318 -3.61 -4.69 12.97
N ILE A 319 -4.55 -5.65 13.07
CA ILE A 319 -5.47 -5.75 14.21
C ILE A 319 -4.68 -6.05 15.49
N LEU A 320 -3.76 -7.02 15.43
CA LEU A 320 -2.89 -7.38 16.55
C LEU A 320 -2.05 -6.19 16.99
N ALA A 321 -1.41 -5.48 16.05
CA ALA A 321 -0.61 -4.30 16.35
C ALA A 321 -1.40 -3.22 17.09
N ARG A 322 -2.65 -2.96 16.68
CA ARG A 322 -3.51 -1.99 17.36
C ARG A 322 -3.99 -2.48 18.72
N ALA A 323 -4.16 -3.79 18.89
CA ALA A 323 -4.58 -4.39 20.15
C ALA A 323 -3.44 -4.42 21.18
N THR A 324 -2.18 -4.60 20.75
CA THR A 324 -1.00 -4.67 21.61
C THR A 324 -0.32 -3.32 21.82
N ALA A 325 -0.62 -2.30 21.01
CA ALA A 325 -0.06 -0.95 21.16
C ALA A 325 -0.60 -0.23 22.43
N PRO A 326 0.27 0.25 23.33
CA PRO A 326 -0.14 0.95 24.56
C PRO A 326 -1.06 2.15 24.32
N ASP A 327 -0.86 2.90 23.23
CA ASP A 327 -1.64 4.09 22.90
C ASP A 327 -2.64 3.91 21.74
N LYS A 328 -2.82 2.69 21.20
CA LYS A 328 -3.69 2.33 20.04
C LYS A 328 -3.47 3.10 18.72
N LEU A 329 -2.82 4.27 18.75
CA LEU A 329 -2.64 5.27 17.68
C LEU A 329 -1.26 5.95 17.70
N GLY A 330 -0.47 5.78 18.77
CA GLY A 330 0.85 6.39 18.93
C GLY A 330 2.00 5.50 18.42
N PRO A 331 3.14 6.07 17.99
CA PRO A 331 4.36 5.33 17.63
C PRO A 331 5.01 4.58 18.81
N GLY A 332 4.44 4.67 20.02
CA GLY A 332 4.95 4.03 21.23
C GLY A 332 6.43 4.27 21.45
N ASP A 333 7.09 3.33 22.13
CA ASP A 333 8.55 3.30 22.28
C ASP A 333 9.28 2.73 21.04
N VAL A 334 8.54 2.36 19.99
CA VAL A 334 9.08 1.74 18.76
C VAL A 334 9.80 2.76 17.88
N PHE A 335 9.26 3.98 17.79
CA PHE A 335 9.91 5.11 17.12
C PHE A 335 10.12 6.23 18.14
N PRO A 336 11.22 6.18 18.90
CA PRO A 336 11.49 7.15 19.95
C PRO A 336 11.68 8.55 19.37
N ASP A 337 11.28 9.56 20.12
CA ASP A 337 11.51 10.97 19.80
C ASP A 337 12.96 11.34 20.17
N PHE A 338 13.80 11.63 19.18
CA PHE A 338 15.21 11.99 19.43
C PHE A 338 15.41 13.44 19.88
N SER A 339 14.33 14.24 19.97
CA SER A 339 14.41 15.64 20.43
C SER A 339 14.81 15.77 21.91
N ALA A 340 14.55 14.74 22.73
CA ALA A 340 14.94 14.68 24.15
C ALA A 340 16.39 14.17 24.36
N GLY A 341 17.09 13.76 23.30
CA GLY A 341 18.48 13.27 23.34
C GLY A 341 18.66 11.91 22.67
N VAL A 342 19.77 11.76 21.92
CA VAL A 342 20.11 10.53 21.16
C VAL A 342 20.23 9.31 22.08
N THR A 343 20.71 9.50 23.32
CA THR A 343 20.87 8.45 24.34
C THR A 343 19.54 7.96 24.91
N ALA A 344 18.56 8.86 25.11
CA ALA A 344 17.23 8.49 25.61
C ALA A 344 16.40 7.76 24.53
N GLY A 345 16.56 8.15 23.26
CA GLY A 345 15.90 7.47 22.15
C GLY A 345 16.50 6.09 21.84
N LEU A 346 17.83 5.97 21.77
CA LEU A 346 18.51 4.69 21.49
C LEU A 346 18.44 3.69 22.67
N GLY A 347 18.05 4.15 23.86
CA GLY A 347 17.85 3.30 25.04
C GLY A 347 16.58 2.45 25.03
N LYS A 348 15.66 2.67 24.07
CA LYS A 348 14.41 1.90 23.98
C LYS A 348 14.64 0.58 23.24
N ALA A 349 14.36 -0.54 23.92
CA ALA A 349 14.57 -1.89 23.38
C ALA A 349 13.68 -2.18 22.15
N ASP A 350 12.46 -1.63 22.13
CA ASP A 350 11.48 -1.87 21.06
C ASP A 350 11.94 -1.36 19.68
N PHE A 351 12.73 -0.28 19.66
CA PHE A 351 13.37 0.24 18.45
C PHE A 351 14.31 -0.79 17.81
N TRP A 352 15.17 -1.42 18.61
CA TRP A 352 16.13 -2.42 18.16
C TRP A 352 15.45 -3.74 17.75
N VAL A 353 14.41 -4.14 18.49
CA VAL A 353 13.60 -5.31 18.15
C VAL A 353 12.92 -5.11 16.79
N CYS A 354 12.30 -3.95 16.56
CA CYS A 354 11.70 -3.61 15.27
C CYS A 354 12.73 -3.64 14.14
N LEU A 355 13.89 -3.01 14.33
CA LEU A 355 14.97 -2.98 13.34
C LEU A 355 15.47 -4.40 13.00
N LEU A 356 15.69 -5.25 14.01
CA LEU A 356 16.14 -6.62 13.81
C LEU A 356 15.10 -7.41 13.00
N PHE A 357 13.81 -7.28 13.32
CA PHE A 357 12.73 -7.89 12.56
C PHE A 357 12.64 -7.36 11.12
N MET A 358 12.95 -6.09 10.86
CA MET A 358 12.97 -5.55 9.49
C MET A 358 14.19 -6.04 8.69
N LEU A 359 15.35 -6.14 9.33
CA LEU A 359 16.56 -6.66 8.69
C LEU A 359 16.47 -8.17 8.45
N SER A 360 15.83 -8.92 9.36
CA SER A 360 15.64 -10.36 9.22
C SER A 360 14.87 -10.71 7.95
N ILE A 361 13.91 -9.87 7.53
CA ILE A 361 13.18 -10.04 6.26
C ILE A 361 14.16 -10.15 5.09
N ASN A 362 15.13 -9.24 4.99
CA ASN A 362 16.09 -9.22 3.89
C ASN A 362 17.04 -10.41 3.96
N VAL A 363 17.55 -10.72 5.16
CA VAL A 363 18.45 -11.86 5.38
C VAL A 363 17.76 -13.18 4.99
N LEU A 364 16.55 -13.42 5.49
CA LEU A 364 15.76 -14.60 5.16
C LEU A 364 15.41 -14.66 3.66
N CYS A 365 15.18 -13.51 3.02
CA CYS A 365 14.96 -13.44 1.58
C CYS A 365 16.16 -14.00 0.82
N VAL A 366 17.39 -13.54 1.12
CA VAL A 366 18.62 -14.04 0.47
C VAL A 366 18.76 -15.55 0.64
N PHE A 367 18.57 -16.06 1.87
CA PHE A 367 18.73 -17.48 2.17
C PHE A 367 17.71 -18.36 1.43
N PHE A 368 16.43 -17.99 1.43
CA PHE A 368 15.39 -18.78 0.77
C PHE A 368 15.43 -18.63 -0.75
N PHE A 369 15.69 -17.43 -1.25
CA PHE A 369 15.83 -17.18 -2.68
C PHE A 369 16.98 -17.98 -3.28
N ARG A 370 18.16 -17.98 -2.64
CA ARG A 370 19.31 -18.78 -3.10
C ARG A 370 18.97 -20.28 -3.16
N LYS A 371 18.30 -20.82 -2.14
CA LYS A 371 17.92 -22.24 -2.09
C LYS A 371 16.91 -22.62 -3.16
N GLU A 372 15.91 -21.77 -3.43
CA GLU A 372 14.93 -22.05 -4.50
C GLU A 372 15.51 -21.88 -5.91
N GLN A 373 16.52 -21.03 -6.11
CA GLN A 373 17.22 -20.94 -7.39
C GLN A 373 18.14 -22.14 -7.64
N LEU A 374 18.83 -22.64 -6.62
CA LEU A 374 19.68 -23.84 -6.73
C LEU A 374 18.89 -25.13 -6.92
N ALA A 375 17.59 -25.13 -6.62
CA ALA A 375 16.69 -26.27 -6.78
C ALA A 375 15.89 -26.22 -8.11
N LYS A 376 16.22 -25.31 -9.03
CA LYS A 376 15.67 -25.37 -10.40
C LYS A 376 16.25 -26.60 -11.12
N PRO A 377 15.41 -27.47 -11.68
CA PRO A 377 15.88 -28.60 -12.49
C PRO A 377 16.61 -28.14 -13.75
#